data_AF-A0A0S7ZMV0-F1
#
_entry.id   AF-A0A0S7ZMV0-F1
#
_cell.length_a   1.000
_cell.length_b   1.000
_cell.length_c   1.000
_cell.angle_alpha   90.00
_cell.angle_beta   90.00
_cell.angle_gamma   90.00
#
_symmetry.space_group_name_H-M   'P 1'
#
loop_
_entity.id
_entity.type
_entity.pdbx_description
1 polymer ?
#
loop_
_entity_poly.entity_id
_entity_poly.type
_entity_poly.pdbx_seq_one_letter_code
_entity_poly.pdbx_strand_id
1 'polypeptide(L)'
;MGLSIRIFIVEDDDTIKRLPMIRFERLLNRDPNEKLSKYAGKRIRYALIVVDLVNRRPIEIVKNEFAYLNFDDEGRLEVSEHEQTESLAFDMLNFFTLEQQDKRVIDARHKFAKKRYFDKHRWEPTDEIIAAISEAIFGKFF
;
A
#
# COMPACT_ATOMS: atom_id res chain seq x y z
N MET A 1 -9.29 15.73 9.65
CA MET A 1 -8.18 14.75 9.73
C MET A 1 -8.60 13.56 8.88
N GLY A 2 -7.68 12.96 8.15
CA GLY A 2 -7.99 11.86 7.24
C GLY A 2 -6.76 11.03 6.95
N LEU A 3 -6.95 9.75 6.65
CA LEU A 3 -5.84 8.86 6.35
C LEU A 3 -5.68 8.72 4.83
N SER A 4 -4.46 8.52 4.39
CA SER A 4 -4.16 8.21 3.00
C SER A 4 -3.16 7.07 2.90
N ILE A 5 -3.44 6.15 1.99
CA ILE A 5 -2.57 5.02 1.71
C ILE A 5 -1.65 5.37 0.54
N ARG A 6 -0.38 5.02 0.68
CA ARG A 6 0.68 5.19 -0.32
C ARG A 6 1.34 3.83 -0.51
N ILE A 7 1.44 3.42 -1.78
CA ILE A 7 1.99 2.12 -2.14
C ILE A 7 3.20 2.37 -3.02
N PHE A 8 4.30 1.72 -2.68
CA PHE A 8 5.57 1.81 -3.40
C PHE A 8 6.04 0.41 -3.76
N ILE A 9 6.43 0.23 -5.02
CA ILE A 9 7.24 -0.90 -5.46
C ILE A 9 8.69 -0.54 -5.18
N VAL A 10 9.44 -1.48 -4.62
CA VAL A 10 10.87 -1.36 -4.38
C VAL A 10 11.57 -2.29 -5.36
N GLU A 11 12.33 -1.70 -6.27
CA GLU A 11 13.04 -2.41 -7.33
C GLU A 11 14.30 -3.09 -6.76
N ASP A 12 14.99 -3.92 -7.55
CA ASP A 12 16.19 -4.65 -7.10
C ASP A 12 17.38 -3.73 -6.81
N ASP A 13 17.42 -2.54 -7.42
CA ASP A 13 18.41 -1.47 -7.18
C ASP A 13 18.01 -0.54 -6.02
N ASP A 14 17.05 -0.96 -5.20
CA ASP A 14 16.46 -0.21 -4.08
C ASP A 14 15.77 1.11 -4.47
N THR A 15 15.59 1.37 -5.78
CA THR A 15 14.78 2.51 -6.22
C THR A 15 13.30 2.27 -5.94
N ILE A 16 12.60 3.32 -5.52
CA ILE A 16 11.17 3.25 -5.23
C ILE A 16 10.33 3.82 -6.37
N LYS A 17 9.21 3.15 -6.66
CA LYS A 17 8.21 3.63 -7.62
C LYS A 17 6.84 3.59 -7.01
N ARG A 18 6.13 4.71 -7.09
CA ARG A 18 4.75 4.80 -6.61
C ARG A 18 3.84 3.93 -7.48
N LEU A 19 3.10 3.02 -6.83
CA LEU A 19 2.00 2.30 -7.44
C LEU A 19 0.68 3.03 -7.11
N PRO A 20 -0.10 3.48 -8.11
CA PRO A 20 -1.39 4.11 -7.84
C PRO A 20 -2.34 3.17 -7.10
N MET A 21 -3.10 3.71 -6.14
CA MET A 21 -4.01 2.93 -5.30
C MET A 21 -5.00 2.10 -6.12
N ILE A 22 -5.68 2.74 -7.08
CA ILE A 22 -6.65 2.08 -7.97
C ILE A 22 -6.00 0.89 -8.71
N ARG A 23 -4.73 1.04 -9.09
CA ARG A 23 -3.99 -0.01 -9.80
C ARG A 23 -3.71 -1.19 -8.87
N PHE A 24 -3.33 -0.90 -7.63
CA PHE A 24 -3.13 -1.93 -6.61
C PHE A 24 -4.42 -2.67 -6.27
N GLU A 25 -5.54 -1.98 -6.10
CA GLU A 25 -6.86 -2.58 -5.85
C GLU A 25 -7.27 -3.52 -7.00
N ARG A 26 -7.08 -3.08 -8.26
CA ARG A 26 -7.33 -3.95 -9.42
C ARG A 26 -6.47 -5.19 -9.45
N LEU A 27 -5.20 -5.08 -9.06
CA LEU A 27 -4.29 -6.24 -8.94
C LEU A 27 -4.77 -7.22 -7.86
N LEU A 28 -5.17 -6.72 -6.69
CA LEU A 28 -5.70 -7.55 -5.61
C LEU A 28 -7.01 -8.25 -5.99
N ASN A 29 -7.89 -7.54 -6.70
CA ASN A 29 -9.16 -8.06 -7.20
C ASN A 29 -9.00 -8.93 -8.46
N ARG A 30 -7.76 -9.19 -8.90
CA ARG A 30 -7.41 -9.98 -10.09
C ARG A 30 -8.18 -9.55 -11.34
N ASP A 31 -8.32 -8.24 -11.53
CA ASP A 31 -8.96 -7.67 -12.72
C ASP A 31 -8.28 -8.24 -13.99
N PRO A 32 -9.05 -8.83 -14.92
CA PRO A 32 -8.48 -9.47 -16.10
C PRO A 32 -7.66 -8.50 -16.98
N ASN A 33 -7.93 -7.20 -16.90
CA ASN A 33 -7.26 -6.14 -17.65
C ASN A 33 -6.06 -5.53 -16.90
N GLU A 34 -5.87 -5.84 -15.61
CA GLU A 34 -4.78 -5.29 -14.82
C GLU A 34 -3.64 -6.30 -14.72
N LYS A 35 -2.47 -5.91 -15.22
CA LYS A 35 -1.23 -6.68 -15.10
C LYS A 35 -0.01 -5.77 -15.09
N LEU A 36 1.05 -6.23 -14.42
CA LEU A 36 2.36 -5.59 -14.39
C LEU A 36 3.37 -6.48 -15.10
N SER A 37 3.29 -6.59 -16.44
CA SER A 37 4.13 -7.52 -17.21
C SER A 37 5.65 -7.30 -17.07
N LYS A 38 6.11 -6.10 -16.64
CA LYS A 38 7.51 -5.87 -16.26
C LYS A 38 7.98 -6.83 -15.13
N TYR A 39 7.06 -7.22 -14.27
CA TYR A 39 7.29 -8.06 -13.10
C TYR A 39 6.79 -9.50 -13.29
N ALA A 40 6.47 -9.91 -14.52
CA ALA A 40 6.05 -11.28 -14.82
C ALA A 40 7.06 -12.32 -14.31
N GLY A 41 6.56 -13.34 -13.61
CA GLY A 41 7.33 -14.42 -12.99
C GLY A 41 8.21 -13.98 -11.82
N LYS A 42 8.03 -12.76 -11.31
CA LYS A 42 8.88 -12.19 -10.26
C LYS A 42 8.15 -12.03 -8.95
N ARG A 43 8.95 -12.09 -7.90
CA ARG A 43 8.59 -11.70 -6.55
C ARG A 43 9.17 -10.32 -6.24
N ILE A 44 8.31 -9.35 -6.02
CA ILE A 44 8.68 -7.93 -5.94
C ILE A 44 8.45 -7.41 -4.52
N ARG A 45 9.43 -6.67 -3.98
CA ARG A 45 9.29 -5.95 -2.71
C ARG A 45 8.31 -4.80 -2.87
N TYR A 46 7.42 -4.61 -1.90
CA TYR A 46 6.57 -3.44 -1.85
C TYR A 46 6.45 -2.90 -0.42
N ALA A 47 6.11 -1.62 -0.33
CA ALA A 47 5.82 -0.91 0.90
C ALA A 47 4.41 -0.32 0.84
N LEU A 48 3.60 -0.58 1.86
CA LEU A 48 2.30 0.06 2.10
C LEU A 48 2.45 0.99 3.30
N ILE A 49 2.21 2.28 3.06
CA ILE A 49 2.36 3.33 4.05
C ILE A 49 1.02 4.01 4.26
N VAL A 50 0.59 4.12 5.52
CA VAL A 50 -0.59 4.90 5.91
C VAL A 50 -0.11 6.21 6.51
N VAL A 51 -0.62 7.30 5.96
CA VAL A 51 -0.22 8.67 6.29
C VAL A 51 -1.42 9.42 6.85
N ASP A 52 -1.24 10.11 7.96
CA ASP A 52 -2.25 11.04 8.47
C ASP A 52 -2.16 12.38 7.73
N LEU A 53 -3.33 12.93 7.41
CA LEU A 53 -3.51 14.14 6.65
C LEU A 53 -4.28 15.19 7.46
N VAL A 54 -3.73 16.40 7.50
CA VAL A 54 -4.42 17.60 7.96
C VAL A 54 -4.50 18.59 6.80
N ASN A 55 -5.70 19.07 6.50
CA ASN A 55 -5.96 19.97 5.36
C ASN A 55 -5.35 19.47 4.04
N ARG A 56 -5.49 18.16 3.78
CA ARG A 56 -4.94 17.44 2.60
C ARG A 56 -3.40 17.43 2.51
N ARG A 57 -2.68 17.81 3.57
CA ARG A 57 -1.22 17.73 3.65
C ARG A 57 -0.80 16.58 4.57
N PRO A 58 0.19 15.77 4.18
CA PRO A 58 0.70 14.70 5.02
C PRO A 58 1.46 15.29 6.21
N ILE A 59 1.17 14.78 7.41
CA ILE A 59 1.79 15.25 8.66
C ILE A 59 2.62 14.16 9.35
N GLU A 60 2.23 12.89 9.24
CA GLU A 60 2.88 11.79 9.94
C GLU A 60 2.59 10.45 9.23
N ILE A 61 3.56 9.54 9.25
CA ILE A 61 3.34 8.14 8.89
C ILE A 61 2.85 7.40 10.12
N VAL A 62 1.62 6.88 10.08
CA VAL A 62 0.99 6.19 11.22
C VAL A 62 1.06 4.68 11.14
N LYS A 63 1.37 4.12 9.95
CA LYS A 63 1.64 2.69 9.76
C LYS A 63 2.52 2.48 8.53
N ASN A 64 3.41 1.49 8.62
CA ASN A 64 4.16 0.96 7.49
C ASN A 64 4.06 -0.57 7.46
N GLU A 65 4.09 -1.15 6.27
CA GLU A 65 4.12 -2.58 6.04
C GLU A 65 5.02 -2.86 4.84
N PHE A 66 5.99 -3.76 5.04
CA PHE A 66 6.97 -4.16 4.04
C PHE A 66 6.79 -5.64 3.76
N ALA A 67 6.34 -5.97 2.56
CA ALA A 67 6.02 -7.34 2.16
C ALA A 67 6.35 -7.55 0.67
N TYR A 68 6.02 -8.73 0.16
CA TYR A 68 6.26 -9.10 -1.24
C TYR A 68 4.95 -9.27 -2.01
N LEU A 69 4.97 -8.90 -3.29
CA LEU A 69 3.98 -9.24 -4.30
C LEU A 69 4.54 -10.33 -5.19
N ASN A 70 3.86 -11.46 -5.30
CA ASN A 70 4.23 -12.53 -6.23
C ASN A 70 3.42 -12.38 -7.52
N PHE A 71 4.11 -12.38 -8.66
CA PHE A 71 3.47 -12.28 -9.97
C PHE A 71 3.66 -13.57 -10.75
N ASP A 72 2.60 -14.01 -11.42
CA ASP A 72 2.64 -15.11 -12.36
C ASP A 72 3.41 -14.74 -13.64
N ASP A 73 3.60 -15.71 -14.53
CA ASP A 73 4.33 -15.56 -15.79
C ASP A 73 3.70 -14.54 -16.77
N GLU A 74 2.46 -14.10 -16.54
CA GLU A 74 1.81 -13.04 -17.33
C GLU A 74 1.94 -11.65 -16.67
N GLY A 75 2.41 -11.60 -15.42
CA GLY A 75 2.50 -10.40 -14.61
C GLY A 75 1.21 -10.08 -13.84
N ARG A 76 0.35 -11.05 -13.59
CA ARG A 76 -0.83 -10.90 -12.71
C ARG A 76 -0.44 -11.28 -11.30
N LEU A 77 -1.11 -10.65 -10.33
CA LEU A 77 -0.83 -10.91 -8.93
C LEU A 77 -1.36 -12.29 -8.52
N GLU A 78 -0.49 -13.09 -7.92
CA GLU A 78 -0.84 -14.34 -7.27
C GLU A 78 -1.42 -14.03 -5.89
N VAL A 79 -2.74 -13.88 -5.84
CA VAL A 79 -3.48 -13.60 -4.61
C VAL A 79 -4.21 -14.85 -4.17
N SER A 80 -3.92 -15.35 -2.97
CA SER A 80 -4.67 -16.45 -2.37
C SER A 80 -6.12 -16.03 -2.07
N GLU A 81 -7.05 -16.97 -1.99
CA GLU A 81 -8.47 -16.66 -1.69
C GLU A 81 -8.65 -15.94 -0.33
N HIS A 82 -7.74 -16.22 0.62
CA HIS A 82 -7.72 -15.53 1.90
C HIS A 82 -7.34 -14.06 1.72
N GLU A 83 -6.27 -13.78 0.97
CA GLU A 83 -5.81 -12.41 0.66
C GLU A 83 -6.85 -11.63 -0.18
N GLN A 84 -7.61 -12.29 -1.07
CA GLN A 84 -8.72 -11.67 -1.80
C GLN A 84 -9.86 -11.26 -0.85
N THR A 85 -10.24 -12.13 0.09
CA THR A 85 -11.26 -11.82 1.11
C THR A 85 -10.80 -10.68 2.01
N GLU A 86 -9.51 -10.59 2.30
CA GLU A 86 -8.93 -9.51 3.08
C GLU A 86 -8.78 -8.19 2.29
N SER A 87 -8.54 -8.26 0.98
CA SER A 87 -8.63 -7.11 0.06
C SER A 87 -10.01 -6.49 0.09
N LEU A 88 -11.07 -7.29 0.02
CA LEU A 88 -12.45 -6.79 0.13
C LEU A 88 -12.70 -6.07 1.47
N ALA A 89 -12.10 -6.54 2.57
CA ALA A 89 -12.17 -5.86 3.86
C ALA A 89 -11.35 -4.56 3.89
N PHE A 90 -10.26 -4.48 3.12
CA PHE A 90 -9.46 -3.27 2.93
C PHE A 90 -10.18 -2.24 2.06
N ASP A 91 -10.89 -2.68 1.01
CA ASP A 91 -11.78 -1.84 0.20
C ASP A 91 -12.87 -1.19 1.06
N MET A 92 -13.46 -1.93 2.01
CA MET A 92 -14.40 -1.34 2.97
C MET A 92 -13.74 -0.25 3.85
N LEU A 93 -12.51 -0.46 4.32
CA LEU A 93 -11.77 0.56 5.08
C LEU A 93 -11.49 1.82 4.22
N ASN A 94 -11.13 1.64 2.94
CA ASN A 94 -10.95 2.75 2.01
C ASN A 94 -12.25 3.50 1.74
N PHE A 95 -13.37 2.78 1.58
CA PHE A 95 -14.70 3.37 1.41
C PHE A 95 -15.05 4.31 2.57
N PHE A 96 -14.79 3.89 3.82
CA PHE A 96 -14.98 4.75 5.01
C PHE A 96 -14.01 5.93 5.11
N THR A 97 -12.85 5.88 4.44
CA THR A 97 -11.92 7.03 4.37
C THR A 97 -12.28 8.03 3.27
N LEU A 98 -12.89 7.56 2.16
CA LEU A 98 -13.37 8.41 1.07
C LEU A 98 -14.68 9.15 1.42
N GLU A 99 -15.60 8.50 2.14
CA GLU A 99 -16.87 9.12 2.57
C GLU A 99 -16.73 10.10 3.75
N GLN A 100 -15.55 10.22 4.37
CA GLN A 100 -15.29 11.19 5.44
C GLN A 100 -15.13 12.65 4.98
N GLN A 101 -15.66 12.99 3.80
CA GLN A 101 -15.86 14.40 3.42
C GLN A 101 -16.99 15.07 4.21
N ASP A 102 -17.83 14.33 4.94
CA ASP A 102 -18.84 14.91 5.82
C ASP A 102 -18.83 14.36 7.27
N LYS A 103 -18.42 15.24 8.19
CA LYS A 103 -18.77 15.29 9.62
C LYS A 103 -19.01 13.96 10.36
N ARG A 104 -17.94 13.21 10.65
CA ARG A 104 -17.71 12.51 11.93
C ARG A 104 -16.34 11.85 11.86
N VAL A 105 -15.38 12.40 12.62
CA VAL A 105 -14.04 11.82 12.74
C VAL A 105 -14.18 10.48 13.43
N ILE A 106 -14.15 9.39 12.67
CA ILE A 106 -14.00 8.04 13.23
C ILE A 106 -12.51 7.86 13.44
N ASP A 107 -12.08 7.74 14.69
CA ASP A 107 -10.70 7.42 15.04
C ASP A 107 -10.37 6.03 14.48
N ALA A 108 -9.86 5.94 13.26
CA ALA A 108 -9.59 4.67 12.60
C ALA A 108 -8.30 4.01 13.10
N ARG A 109 -7.54 4.62 14.03
CA ARG A 109 -6.27 4.10 14.54
C ARG A 109 -6.44 2.71 15.18
N HIS A 110 -7.55 2.49 15.88
CA HIS A 110 -7.88 1.19 16.47
C HIS A 110 -8.21 0.09 15.44
N LYS A 111 -8.60 0.45 14.20
CA LYS A 111 -8.94 -0.52 13.14
C LYS A 111 -7.70 -1.19 12.53
N PHE A 112 -6.54 -0.55 12.64
CA PHE A 112 -5.27 -1.11 12.13
C PHE A 112 -4.53 -1.98 13.15
N ALA A 113 -4.97 -1.99 14.41
CA ALA A 113 -4.30 -2.66 15.53
C ALA A 113 -4.27 -4.18 15.43
N LYS A 114 -5.02 -4.79 14.50
CA LYS A 114 -5.22 -6.25 14.50
C LYS A 114 -4.95 -6.98 13.19
N LYS A 115 -4.58 -6.31 12.10
CA LYS A 115 -4.52 -7.00 10.80
C LYS A 115 -3.14 -6.91 10.15
N ARG A 116 -2.48 -8.07 10.09
CA ARG A 116 -1.23 -8.35 9.38
C ARG A 116 -1.64 -8.96 8.04
N TYR A 117 -1.73 -8.13 7.00
CA TYR A 117 -2.35 -8.51 5.73
C TYR A 117 -1.50 -9.52 4.94
N PHE A 118 -0.17 -9.41 5.02
CA PHE A 118 0.74 -10.34 4.35
C PHE A 118 1.71 -10.94 5.37
N ASP A 119 1.20 -11.82 6.23
CA ASP A 119 1.95 -12.33 7.38
C ASP A 119 3.03 -13.37 7.01
N LYS A 120 3.04 -13.87 5.78
CA LYS A 120 3.93 -14.99 5.43
C LYS A 120 5.33 -14.60 5.00
N HIS A 121 5.60 -13.39 4.52
CA HIS A 121 6.95 -13.00 4.16
C HIS A 121 7.14 -11.48 4.16
N ARG A 122 7.67 -10.94 5.26
CA ARG A 122 8.08 -9.55 5.35
C ARG A 122 9.55 -9.40 4.96
N TRP A 123 9.94 -8.19 4.64
CA TRP A 123 11.34 -7.80 4.46
C TRP A 123 11.62 -6.53 5.27
N GLU A 124 12.89 -6.30 5.57
CA GLU A 124 13.32 -5.14 6.34
C GLU A 124 13.92 -4.10 5.37
N PRO A 125 13.40 -2.87 5.35
CA PRO A 125 13.94 -1.81 4.49
C PRO A 125 15.24 -1.25 5.06
N THR A 126 16.10 -0.77 4.16
CA THR A 126 17.26 0.02 4.56
C THR A 126 16.86 1.46 4.90
N ASP A 127 17.74 2.18 5.59
CA ASP A 127 17.52 3.58 5.93
C ASP A 127 17.37 4.46 4.68
N GLU A 128 18.07 4.14 3.58
CA GLU A 128 17.94 4.84 2.30
C GLU A 128 16.54 4.69 1.71
N ILE A 129 15.95 3.49 1.79
CA ILE A 129 14.59 3.23 1.31
C ILE A 129 13.57 4.00 2.17
N ILE A 130 13.75 3.98 3.49
CA ILE A 130 12.89 4.74 4.42
C ILE A 130 12.96 6.24 4.13
N ALA A 131 14.17 6.77 3.91
CA ALA A 131 14.39 8.16 3.55
C ALA A 131 13.71 8.51 2.22
N ALA A 132 13.87 7.68 1.19
CA ALA A 132 13.25 7.89 -0.12
C ALA A 132 11.71 7.87 -0.03
N ILE A 133 11.13 6.93 0.73
CA ILE A 133 9.68 6.89 0.97
C ILE A 133 9.21 8.15 1.70
N SER A 134 9.96 8.59 2.71
CA SER A 134 9.63 9.78 3.48
C SER A 134 9.67 11.03 2.60
N GLU A 135 10.70 11.19 1.77
CA GLU A 135 10.81 12.28 0.79
C GLU A 135 9.65 12.23 -0.22
N ALA A 136 9.29 11.05 -0.71
CA ALA A 136 8.17 10.90 -1.64
C ALA A 136 6.81 11.25 -1.02
N ILE A 137 6.66 11.14 0.31
CA ILE A 137 5.44 11.47 1.04
C ILE A 137 5.40 12.93 1.44
N PHE A 138 6.45 13.44 2.08
CA PHE A 138 6.48 14.78 2.69
C PHE A 138 7.09 15.85 1.78
N GLY A 139 7.75 15.45 0.69
CA GLY A 139 8.58 16.33 -0.13
C GLY A 139 10.02 16.39 0.39
N LYS A 140 10.90 17.08 -0.35
CA LYS A 140 12.27 17.35 0.09
C LYS A 140 12.26 18.25 1.32
N PHE A 141 12.88 17.78 2.41
CA PHE A 141 13.29 18.65 3.50
C PHE A 141 14.52 19.44 3.01
N PHE A 142 14.37 20.75 2.80
CA PHE A 142 15.45 21.66 2.43
C PHE A 142 16.26 22.09 3.66
#